data_AF-W3VCG8-F1
#
_entry.id   AF-W3VCG8-F1
#
_cell.length_a   1.000
_cell.length_b   1.000
_cell.length_c   1.000
_cell.angle_alpha   90.00
_cell.angle_beta   90.00
_cell.angle_gamma   90.00
#
_symmetry.space_group_name_H-M   'P 1'
#
loop_
_entity.id
_entity.type
_entity.pdbx_description
1 polymer ?
#
loop_
_entity_poly.entity_id
_entity_poly.type
_entity_poly.pdbx_seq_one_letter_code
_entity_poly.pdbx_strand_id
1 'polypeptide(L)'
;MTSKILERSINEFFEVQQLSDQTILKPNRKVKMKILDEGLMQTAICRSNVGRIDEKELKLEYRGHNVRDLANNYPFSDVVYLLITYCLFSPWRVSKCHF
;
A
#
# COMPACT_ATOMS: atom_id res chain seq x y z
N MET A 1 4.81 10.70 39.82
CA MET A 1 5.96 10.14 39.05
C MET A 1 5.71 10.39 37.57
N THR A 2 6.13 11.55 37.06
CA THR A 2 6.23 11.76 35.61
C THR A 2 7.34 10.84 35.10
N SER A 3 6.99 9.84 34.29
CA SER A 3 7.98 8.86 33.85
C SER A 3 9.07 9.56 33.05
N LYS A 4 10.35 9.23 33.31
CA LYS A 4 11.54 9.73 32.59
C LYS A 4 11.46 9.55 31.06
N ILE A 5 10.46 8.83 30.56
CA ILE A 5 10.19 8.60 29.13
C ILE A 5 9.65 9.88 28.47
N LEU A 6 8.94 10.75 29.21
CA LEU A 6 8.35 11.99 28.67
C LEU A 6 9.38 13.10 28.36
N GLU A 7 10.64 12.93 28.77
CA GLU A 7 11.72 13.90 28.50
C GLU A 7 12.47 13.62 27.19
N ARG A 8 12.20 12.49 26.53
CA ARG A 8 12.92 12.07 25.31
C ARG A 8 12.22 12.57 24.06
N SER A 9 13.02 13.06 23.10
CA SER A 9 12.49 13.57 21.83
C SER A 9 11.90 12.44 20.99
N ILE A 10 10.79 12.70 20.29
CA ILE A 10 10.15 11.73 19.38
C ILE A 10 11.14 11.20 18.32
N ASN A 11 12.11 12.02 17.94
CA ASN A 11 13.17 11.71 16.97
C ASN A 11 14.16 10.65 17.48
N GLU A 12 14.19 10.37 18.79
CA GLU A 12 14.98 9.26 19.33
C GLU A 12 14.38 7.90 18.94
N PHE A 13 13.05 7.83 18.87
CA PHE A 13 12.29 6.60 18.64
C PHE A 13 11.89 6.41 17.18
N PHE A 14 11.71 7.50 16.44
CA PHE A 14 11.23 7.47 15.07
C PHE A 14 12.07 8.34 14.14
N GLU A 15 12.29 7.84 12.92
CA GLU A 15 12.62 8.68 11.79
C GLU A 15 11.33 9.35 11.32
N VAL A 16 11.27 10.67 11.45
CA VAL A 16 10.09 11.47 11.11
C VAL A 16 10.23 12.02 9.70
N GLN A 17 9.27 11.74 8.83
CA GLN A 17 9.19 12.28 7.48
C GLN A 17 7.87 13.05 7.33
N GLN A 18 7.95 14.37 7.17
CA GLN A 18 6.78 15.20 6.87
C GLN A 18 6.52 15.21 5.37
N LEU A 19 5.28 14.90 5.00
CA LEU A 19 4.71 15.15 3.68
C LEU A 19 3.73 16.32 3.78
N SER A 20 3.20 16.77 2.65
CA SER A 20 2.28 17.91 2.58
C SER A 20 1.03 17.78 3.45
N ASP A 21 0.57 16.54 3.68
CA ASP A 21 -0.73 16.22 4.27
C ASP A 21 -0.64 15.20 5.41
N GLN A 22 0.53 14.59 5.61
CA GLN A 22 0.71 13.54 6.60
C GLN A 22 2.13 13.53 7.17
N THR A 23 2.27 13.06 8.41
CA THR A 23 3.57 12.78 9.02
C THR A 23 3.78 11.28 9.10
N ILE A 24 4.82 10.78 8.45
CA ILE A 24 5.20 9.38 8.50
C ILE A 24 6.20 9.19 9.64
N LEU A 25 5.88 8.29 10.56
CA LEU A 25 6.76 7.86 11.64
C LEU A 25 7.32 6.48 11.31
N LYS A 26 8.60 6.41 10.95
CA LYS A 26 9.29 5.14 10.73
C LYS A 26 10.01 4.73 12.02
N PRO A 27 9.74 3.53 12.58
CA PRO A 27 10.39 3.07 13.80
C PRO A 27 11.91 3.03 13.63
N ASN A 28 12.64 3.66 14.55
CA ASN A 28 14.08 3.59 14.59
C ASN A 28 14.49 2.17 15.05
N ARG A 29 15.06 1.38 14.13
CA ARG A 29 15.45 -0.02 14.39
C ARG A 29 16.50 -0.17 15.50
N LYS A 30 17.20 0.90 15.88
CA LYS A 30 18.17 0.90 16.98
C LYS A 30 17.51 0.87 18.35
N VAL A 31 16.23 1.25 18.45
CA VAL A 31 15.49 1.30 19.69
C VAL A 31 14.65 0.03 19.83
N LYS A 32 14.80 -0.66 20.97
CA LYS A 32 13.93 -1.80 21.32
C LYS A 32 12.56 -1.26 21.73
N MET A 33 11.68 -1.13 20.76
CA MET A 33 10.28 -0.74 20.98
C MET A 33 9.33 -1.72 20.28
N LYS A 34 8.14 -1.88 20.84
CA LYS A 34 7.01 -2.53 20.18
C LYS A 34 5.98 -1.45 19.86
N ILE A 35 5.42 -1.51 18.65
CA ILE A 35 4.34 -0.60 18.24
C ILE A 35 3.04 -1.26 18.68
N LEU A 36 2.19 -0.48 19.34
CA LEU A 36 0.82 -0.86 19.64
C LEU A 36 -0.07 -0.21 18.56
N ASP A 37 -0.57 -1.02 17.64
CA ASP A 37 -1.52 -0.63 16.59
C ASP A 37 -2.57 -1.74 16.48
N GLU A 38 -3.54 -1.70 17.39
CA GLU A 38 -4.62 -2.69 17.44
C GLU A 38 -5.48 -2.59 16.17
N GLY A 39 -5.59 -3.70 15.45
CA GLY A 39 -6.27 -3.72 14.15
C GLY A 39 -5.42 -3.28 12.96
N LEU A 40 -4.15 -2.90 13.17
CA LEU A 40 -3.16 -2.60 12.12
C LEU A 40 -3.59 -1.48 11.16
N MET A 41 -4.39 -0.53 11.64
CA MET A 41 -5.00 0.51 10.80
C MET A 41 -3.95 1.50 10.27
N GLN A 42 -2.80 1.61 10.92
CA GLN A 42 -1.70 2.51 10.55
C GLN A 42 -0.44 1.75 10.09
N THR A 43 -0.50 0.42 10.07
CA THR A 43 0.65 -0.45 9.78
C THR A 43 0.52 -1.10 8.41
N ALA A 44 1.37 -0.68 7.46
CA ALA A 44 1.52 -1.40 6.20
C ALA A 44 2.27 -2.73 6.41
N ILE A 45 1.56 -3.85 6.36
CA ILE A 45 2.09 -5.20 6.65
C ILE A 45 3.01 -5.70 5.53
N CYS A 46 2.68 -5.40 4.27
CA CYS A 46 3.44 -5.88 3.12
C CYS A 46 3.46 -4.86 1.98
N ARG A 47 4.43 -5.02 1.08
CA ARG A 47 4.39 -4.39 -0.23
C ARG A 47 3.51 -5.24 -1.14
N SER A 48 2.55 -4.62 -1.82
CA SER A 48 1.68 -5.31 -2.76
C SER A 48 1.52 -4.49 -4.03
N ASN A 49 1.46 -5.22 -5.13
CA ASN A 49 1.30 -4.72 -6.48
C ASN A 49 0.02 -5.30 -7.11
N VAL A 50 -0.89 -5.88 -6.31
CA VAL A 50 -2.10 -6.56 -6.78
C VAL A 50 -3.22 -5.57 -7.03
N GLY A 51 -3.50 -4.70 -6.07
CA GLY A 51 -4.53 -3.69 -6.19
C GLY A 51 -4.21 -2.46 -5.35
N ARG A 52 -4.82 -1.35 -5.75
CA ARG A 52 -4.65 -0.05 -5.10
C ARG A 52 -6.02 0.57 -4.86
N ILE A 53 -6.21 1.06 -3.65
CA ILE A 53 -7.36 1.90 -3.28
C ILE A 53 -6.81 3.29 -3.02
N ASP A 54 -7.37 4.27 -3.69
CA ASP A 54 -7.07 5.68 -3.50
C ASP A 54 -8.37 6.42 -3.24
N GLU A 55 -8.60 6.74 -1.97
CA GLU A 55 -9.82 7.39 -1.53
C GLU A 55 -9.91 8.83 -2.04
N LYS A 56 -8.79 9.54 -2.14
CA LYS A 56 -8.76 10.94 -2.59
C LYS A 56 -9.17 11.06 -4.05
N GLU A 57 -8.67 10.14 -4.87
CA GLU A 57 -8.99 10.07 -6.30
C GLU A 57 -10.24 9.23 -6.60
N LEU A 58 -10.85 8.61 -5.59
CA LEU A 58 -11.93 7.62 -5.70
C LEU A 58 -11.61 6.50 -6.72
N LYS A 59 -10.36 6.02 -6.70
CA LYS A 59 -9.85 5.01 -7.63
C LYS A 59 -9.68 3.65 -6.94
N LEU A 60 -10.22 2.62 -7.59
CA LEU A 60 -9.95 1.22 -7.30
C LEU A 60 -9.29 0.60 -8.54
N GLU A 61 -8.10 0.05 -8.36
CA GLU A 61 -7.28 -0.49 -9.45
C GLU A 61 -6.85 -1.93 -9.17
N TYR A 62 -6.85 -2.76 -10.21
CA TYR A 62 -6.20 -4.08 -10.24
C TYR A 62 -5.03 -4.05 -11.21
N ARG A 63 -3.81 -4.32 -10.72
CA ARG A 63 -2.56 -4.27 -11.49
C ARG A 63 -2.39 -2.95 -12.28
N GLY A 64 -2.88 -1.84 -11.74
CA GLY A 64 -2.84 -0.52 -12.37
C GLY A 64 -3.98 -0.22 -13.35
N HIS A 65 -4.90 -1.15 -13.57
CA HIS A 65 -6.10 -0.95 -14.39
C HIS A 65 -7.30 -0.59 -13.52
N ASN A 66 -8.09 0.41 -13.93
CA ASN A 66 -9.31 0.79 -13.22
C ASN A 66 -10.32 -0.36 -13.22
N VAL A 67 -10.88 -0.69 -12.05
CA VAL A 67 -11.82 -1.82 -11.92
C VAL A 67 -13.12 -1.62 -12.71
N ARG A 68 -13.60 -0.39 -12.86
CA ARG A 68 -14.80 -0.11 -13.67
C ARG A 68 -14.55 -0.42 -15.15
N ASP A 69 -13.36 -0.08 -15.65
CA ASP A 69 -13.00 -0.38 -17.04
C ASP A 69 -12.82 -1.89 -17.24
N LEU A 70 -12.24 -2.59 -16.27
CA LEU A 70 -12.13 -4.04 -16.30
C LEU A 70 -13.52 -4.71 -16.34
N ALA A 71 -14.44 -4.28 -15.46
CA ALA A 71 -15.78 -4.86 -15.37
C ALA A 71 -16.62 -4.65 -16.64
N ASN A 72 -16.43 -3.52 -17.33
CA ASN A 72 -17.22 -3.18 -18.52
C ASN A 72 -16.68 -3.81 -19.81
N ASN A 73 -15.38 -4.11 -19.86
CA ASN A 73 -14.71 -4.46 -21.12
C ASN A 73 -14.11 -5.88 -21.15
N TYR A 74 -13.93 -6.53 -20.01
CA TYR A 74 -13.25 -7.82 -19.92
C TYR A 74 -14.12 -8.87 -19.23
N PRO A 75 -14.08 -10.13 -19.68
CA PRO A 75 -14.71 -11.22 -18.97
C PRO A 75 -13.98 -11.48 -17.65
N PHE A 76 -14.70 -12.06 -16.68
CA PHE A 76 -14.16 -12.38 -15.37
C PHE A 76 -12.86 -13.21 -15.43
N SER A 77 -12.77 -14.17 -16.34
CA SER A 77 -11.58 -15.02 -16.53
C SER A 77 -10.33 -14.21 -16.84
N ASP A 78 -10.43 -13.16 -17.63
CA ASP A 78 -9.30 -12.32 -18.03
C ASP A 78 -8.83 -11.45 -16.86
N VAL A 79 -9.77 -10.99 -16.04
CA VAL A 79 -9.47 -10.27 -14.79
C VAL A 79 -8.77 -11.20 -13.78
N VAL A 80 -9.22 -12.46 -13.65
CA VAL A 80 -8.54 -13.47 -12.83
C VAL A 80 -7.13 -13.73 -13.35
N TYR A 81 -6.97 -13.89 -14.66
CA TYR A 81 -5.66 -14.09 -15.29
C TYR A 81 -4.73 -12.90 -15.03
N LEU A 82 -5.21 -11.66 -15.15
CA LEU A 82 -4.48 -10.44 -14.80
C LEU A 82 -4.02 -10.45 -13.34
N LEU A 83 -4.90 -10.81 -12.40
CA LEU A 83 -4.56 -10.84 -10.98
C LEU A 83 -3.47 -11.88 -10.66
N ILE A 84 -3.49 -13.03 -11.33
CA ILE A 84 -2.49 -14.10 -11.13
C ILE A 84 -1.17 -13.78 -11.84
N THR A 85 -1.22 -13.33 -13.09
CA THR A 85 -0.05 -13.28 -13.99
C THR A 85 0.47 -11.88 -14.27
N TYR A 86 -0.23 -10.83 -13.83
CA TYR A 86 0.09 -9.44 -14.13
C TYR A 86 -0.12 -9.02 -15.61
N CYS A 87 -0.67 -9.88 -16.46
CA CYS A 87 -0.89 -9.56 -17.88
C CYS A 87 -2.37 -9.74 -18.24
N LEU A 88 -2.92 -8.84 -19.06
CA LEU A 88 -4.26 -9.00 -19.64
C LEU A 88 -4.19 -9.97 -20.81
N PHE A 89 -5.01 -11.02 -20.76
CA PHE A 89 -5.12 -11.98 -21.85
C PHE A 89 -5.62 -11.26 -23.11
N SER A 90 -4.89 -11.43 -24.21
CA SER A 90 -5.33 -10.99 -25.53
C SER A 90 -4.99 -12.10 -26.52
N PRO A 91 -5.97 -12.70 -27.21
CA PRO A 91 -5.71 -13.79 -28.16
C PRO A 91 -4.88 -13.35 -29.38
N TRP A 92 -4.73 -12.04 -29.61
CA TRP A 92 -4.01 -11.47 -30.78
C TRP A 92 -2.85 -10.53 -30.42
N ARG A 93 -2.60 -10.30 -29.13
CA ARG A 93 -1.44 -9.53 -28.67
C ARG A 93 -0.78 -10.29 -27.53
N VAL A 94 0.50 -10.59 -27.68
CA VAL A 94 1.37 -10.79 -26.52
C VAL A 94 1.42 -9.42 -25.82
N SER A 95 0.47 -9.20 -24.92
CA SER A 95 0.27 -7.92 -24.23
C SER A 95 1.54 -7.57 -23.46
N LYS A 96 1.97 -6.31 -23.55
CA LYS A 96 3.09 -5.76 -22.78
C LYS A 96 2.90 -6.08 -21.30
N CYS A 97 3.64 -7.06 -20.80
CA CYS A 97 3.79 -7.25 -19.37
C CYS A 97 4.76 -6.15 -18.91
N HIS A 98 4.24 -5.14 -18.22
CA HIS A 98 5.08 -4.15 -17.56
C HIS A 98 5.62 -4.79 -16.28
N PHE A 99 6.88 -5.19 -16.34
CA PHE A 99 7.67 -5.66 -15.19
C PHE A 99 8.17 -4.48 -14.35
#